data_AF-A0A7S2YWZ0-F1
#
_entry.id   AF-A0A7S2YWZ0-F1
#
_cell.length_a   1.000
_cell.length_b   1.000
_cell.length_c   1.000
_cell.angle_alpha   90.00
_cell.angle_beta   90.00
_cell.angle_gamma   90.00
#
_symmetry.space_group_name_H-M   'P 1'
#
loop_
_entity.id
_entity.type
_entity.pdbx_description
1 polymer ?
#
loop_
_entity_poly.entity_id
_entity_poly.type
_entity_poly.pdbx_seq_one_letter_code
_entity_poly.pdbx_strand_id
1 'polypeptide(L)'
;PPPSPPPPPPQTTTNSVATESSSTLACTKSSPASILPESLVSSFDPPLECVVESGDIQIHYGISETLLTVAMILPSSAASGWYALGFPANANTCAPNCPMAPADAMVADSATGVVAPARLVGYSNPIKAQDWSPTTSGTSSLDGGQHVMWATVEIASVPELASSMAESASSSMGVLWAYGPGDAFDAGFGAYHNRNKGVISLPLGGSDGGGGGTAPAPSPAPVPAPSPSPSPPPPPPPPPPPPPPSAPPPPPSAPPPPPSAPP
;
A
#
# COMPACT_ATOMS: atom_id res chain seq x y z
N PRO A 1 22.27 36.91 51.29
CA PRO A 1 21.34 36.05 50.50
C PRO A 1 22.17 34.94 49.86
N PRO A 2 21.79 33.66 49.97
CA PRO A 2 22.51 32.59 49.28
C PRO A 2 22.38 32.79 47.76
N PRO A 3 23.41 32.42 46.98
CA PRO A 3 23.38 32.52 45.53
C PRO A 3 22.26 31.62 44.98
N SER A 4 21.52 32.13 44.00
CA SER A 4 20.48 31.38 43.31
C SER A 4 21.08 30.12 42.68
N PRO A 5 20.41 28.96 42.78
CA PRO A 5 20.87 27.74 42.14
C PRO A 5 20.91 27.93 40.61
N PRO A 6 21.87 27.30 39.92
CA PRO A 6 21.94 27.35 38.47
C PRO A 6 20.66 26.76 37.84
N PRO A 7 20.24 27.28 36.67
CA PRO A 7 19.09 26.73 35.96
C PRO A 7 19.33 25.26 35.60
N PRO A 8 18.28 24.41 35.64
CA PRO A 8 18.41 23.02 35.26
C PRO A 8 18.84 22.90 33.79
N PRO A 9 19.63 21.88 33.43
CA PRO A 9 20.00 21.65 32.04
C PRO A 9 18.75 21.46 31.17
N PRO A 10 18.78 21.90 29.90
CA PRO A 10 17.67 21.69 28.98
C PRO A 10 17.35 20.20 28.89
N GLN A 11 16.10 19.84 29.18
CA GLN A 11 15.66 18.45 29.03
C GLN A 11 15.60 18.12 27.54
N THR A 12 16.50 17.26 27.09
CA THR A 12 16.40 16.60 25.80
C THR A 12 15.20 15.66 25.87
N THR A 13 14.09 16.06 25.26
CA THR A 13 12.96 15.14 25.00
C THR A 13 13.42 14.12 23.97
N THR A 14 13.91 12.98 24.45
CA THR A 14 14.13 11.80 23.62
C THR A 14 12.75 11.30 23.19
N ASN A 15 12.33 11.63 21.97
CA ASN A 15 11.20 10.95 21.34
C ASN A 15 11.64 9.49 21.12
N SER A 16 11.26 8.60 22.04
CA SER A 16 11.36 7.17 21.84
C SER A 16 10.41 6.78 20.71
N VAL A 17 10.91 6.75 19.48
CA VAL A 17 10.26 6.04 18.38
C VAL A 17 10.29 4.57 18.79
N ALA A 18 9.12 4.00 19.08
CA ALA A 18 8.99 2.58 19.29
C ALA A 18 9.45 1.87 18.01
N THR A 19 10.56 1.14 18.08
CA THR A 19 11.01 0.27 17.01
C THR A 19 10.06 -0.93 16.97
N GLU A 20 8.94 -0.81 16.27
CA GLU A 20 8.11 -1.97 15.95
C GLU A 20 8.98 -2.95 15.15
N SER A 21 9.21 -4.12 15.73
CA SER A 21 10.00 -5.16 15.11
C SER A 21 9.25 -5.62 13.85
N SER A 22 9.81 -5.34 12.68
CA SER A 22 9.32 -5.84 11.39
C SER A 22 9.50 -7.36 11.34
N SER A 23 8.58 -8.11 11.95
CA SER A 23 8.56 -9.56 11.86
C SER A 23 7.99 -9.95 10.49
N THR A 24 8.80 -10.62 9.67
CA THR A 24 8.33 -11.30 8.46
C THR A 24 7.38 -12.42 8.89
N LEU A 25 6.08 -12.13 8.89
CA LEU A 25 5.05 -13.12 9.19
C LEU A 25 4.97 -14.11 8.03
N ALA A 26 5.49 -15.32 8.24
CA ALA A 26 5.33 -16.41 7.28
C ALA A 26 3.85 -16.80 7.20
N CYS A 27 3.36 -17.10 5.98
CA CYS A 27 2.03 -17.69 5.82
C CYS A 27 1.93 -18.91 6.73
N THR A 28 1.05 -18.81 7.73
CA THR A 28 0.71 -19.97 8.55
C THR A 28 -0.51 -20.57 7.87
N LYS A 29 -0.34 -21.73 7.24
CA LYS A 29 -1.47 -22.47 6.66
C LYS A 29 -2.52 -22.59 7.75
N SER A 30 -3.76 -22.16 7.44
CA SER A 30 -4.80 -21.81 8.41
C SER A 30 -4.72 -22.64 9.69
N SER A 31 -4.27 -21.99 10.78
CA SER A 31 -4.32 -22.60 12.11
C SER A 31 -5.77 -22.99 12.41
N PRO A 32 -6.04 -24.06 13.19
CA PRO A 32 -7.39 -24.39 13.65
C PRO A 32 -8.08 -23.29 14.47
N ALA A 33 -7.38 -22.20 14.80
CA ALA A 33 -7.93 -20.99 15.40
C ALA A 33 -8.53 -19.99 14.38
N SER A 34 -8.56 -20.33 13.08
CA SER A 34 -9.22 -19.51 12.06
C SER A 34 -10.67 -19.26 12.42
N ILE A 35 -11.05 -17.98 12.47
CA ILE A 35 -12.42 -17.59 12.83
C ILE A 35 -13.35 -17.69 11.62
N LEU A 36 -12.80 -17.77 10.40
CA LEU A 36 -13.60 -18.07 9.23
C LEU A 36 -14.07 -19.54 9.27
N PRO A 37 -15.38 -19.78 9.08
CA PRO A 37 -15.86 -21.14 8.87
C PRO A 37 -15.22 -21.70 7.60
N GLU A 38 -14.81 -22.97 7.62
CA GLU A 38 -14.15 -23.65 6.48
C GLU A 38 -14.97 -23.54 5.19
N SER A 39 -16.30 -23.52 5.31
CA SER A 39 -17.22 -23.33 4.19
C SER A 39 -17.06 -21.98 3.50
N LEU A 40 -16.73 -20.92 4.25
CA LEU A 40 -16.47 -19.60 3.69
C LEU A 40 -15.08 -19.56 3.04
N VAL A 41 -14.06 -20.11 3.71
CA VAL A 41 -12.68 -20.22 3.19
C VAL A 41 -12.63 -20.92 1.83
N SER A 42 -13.36 -22.02 1.69
CA SER A 42 -13.41 -22.84 0.47
C SER A 42 -14.38 -22.32 -0.60
N SER A 43 -15.25 -21.36 -0.27
CA SER A 43 -16.17 -20.75 -1.23
C SER A 43 -15.52 -19.71 -2.14
N PHE A 44 -14.32 -19.26 -1.80
CA PHE A 44 -13.55 -18.32 -2.60
C PHE A 44 -12.76 -19.03 -3.70
N ASP A 45 -12.56 -18.33 -4.82
CA ASP A 45 -11.71 -18.77 -5.92
C ASP A 45 -10.69 -17.65 -6.26
N PRO A 46 -9.40 -17.84 -5.94
CA PRO A 46 -8.79 -18.97 -5.22
C PRO A 46 -9.23 -19.07 -3.75
N PRO A 47 -9.15 -20.28 -3.14
CA PRO A 47 -9.47 -20.49 -1.74
C PRO A 47 -8.48 -19.76 -0.81
N LEU A 48 -8.94 -19.34 0.36
CA LEU A 48 -8.13 -18.57 1.31
C LEU A 48 -7.19 -19.47 2.14
N GLU A 49 -6.03 -19.80 1.60
CA GLU A 49 -5.12 -20.77 2.23
C GLU A 49 -4.21 -20.19 3.33
N CYS A 50 -3.93 -18.89 3.24
CA CYS A 50 -2.98 -18.21 4.12
C CYS A 50 -3.69 -17.24 5.06
N VAL A 51 -3.20 -17.16 6.29
CA VAL A 51 -3.67 -16.24 7.32
C VAL A 51 -2.50 -15.44 7.87
N VAL A 52 -2.71 -14.14 8.05
CA VAL A 52 -1.81 -13.27 8.79
C VAL A 52 -2.59 -12.48 9.83
N GLU A 53 -2.10 -12.52 11.06
CA GLU A 53 -2.72 -11.83 12.19
C GLU A 53 -1.85 -10.61 12.57
N SER A 54 -2.49 -9.46 12.75
CA SER A 54 -1.84 -8.27 13.28
C SER A 54 -2.79 -7.51 14.19
N GLY A 55 -2.55 -7.62 15.51
CA GLY A 55 -3.49 -7.10 16.51
C GLY A 55 -4.85 -7.77 16.39
N ASP A 56 -5.90 -6.96 16.22
CA ASP A 56 -7.28 -7.45 16.09
C ASP A 56 -7.70 -7.73 14.64
N ILE A 57 -6.81 -7.53 13.66
CA ILE A 57 -7.10 -7.73 12.24
C ILE A 57 -6.51 -9.06 11.80
N GLN A 58 -7.34 -9.89 11.16
CA GLN A 58 -6.89 -11.09 10.45
C GLN A 58 -7.04 -10.86 8.95
N ILE A 59 -5.97 -11.14 8.21
CA ILE A 59 -5.94 -11.04 6.75
C ILE A 59 -5.75 -12.44 6.20
N HIS A 60 -6.79 -12.93 5.55
CA HIS A 60 -6.79 -14.17 4.82
C HIS A 60 -6.54 -13.87 3.34
N TYR A 61 -5.75 -14.71 2.68
CA TYR A 61 -5.57 -14.58 1.24
C TYR A 61 -5.36 -15.93 0.56
N GLY A 62 -5.77 -15.97 -0.69
CA GLY A 62 -5.58 -17.05 -1.63
C GLY A 62 -5.01 -16.50 -2.92
N ILE A 63 -4.11 -17.23 -3.56
CA ILE A 63 -3.54 -16.82 -4.83
C ILE A 63 -3.54 -17.97 -5.83
N SER A 64 -3.87 -17.66 -7.09
CA SER A 64 -3.71 -18.53 -8.25
C SER A 64 -2.75 -17.88 -9.26
N GLU A 65 -2.63 -18.47 -10.45
CA GLU A 65 -1.82 -17.87 -11.52
C GLU A 65 -2.32 -16.49 -11.98
N THR A 66 -3.63 -16.23 -11.87
CA THR A 66 -4.27 -15.03 -12.44
C THR A 66 -5.06 -14.22 -11.44
N LEU A 67 -5.42 -14.79 -10.28
CA LEU A 67 -6.30 -14.16 -9.31
C LEU A 67 -5.63 -14.10 -7.94
N LEU A 68 -5.88 -12.99 -7.25
CA LEU A 68 -5.62 -12.83 -5.83
C LEU A 68 -6.96 -12.60 -5.13
N THR A 69 -7.31 -13.45 -4.17
CA THR A 69 -8.42 -13.20 -3.26
C THR A 69 -7.87 -12.78 -1.90
N VAL A 70 -8.35 -11.66 -1.37
CA VAL A 70 -8.04 -11.21 -0.02
C VAL A 70 -9.33 -11.05 0.76
N ALA A 71 -9.35 -11.52 2.00
CA ALA A 71 -10.41 -11.31 2.96
C ALA A 71 -9.82 -10.74 4.26
N MET A 72 -10.35 -9.59 4.69
CA MET A 72 -10.02 -8.95 5.94
C MET A 72 -11.14 -9.21 6.95
N ILE A 73 -10.77 -9.70 8.13
CA ILE A 73 -11.68 -9.91 9.25
C ILE A 73 -11.42 -8.84 10.29
N LEU A 74 -12.50 -8.18 10.65
CA LEU A 74 -12.51 -7.04 11.56
C LEU A 74 -13.36 -7.40 12.78
N PRO A 75 -12.94 -6.98 13.99
CA PRO A 75 -13.77 -7.14 15.16
C PRO A 75 -15.02 -6.23 15.07
N SER A 76 -16.09 -6.58 15.78
CA SER A 76 -17.33 -5.78 15.87
C SER A 76 -17.08 -4.34 16.29
N SER A 77 -16.08 -4.10 17.13
CA SER A 77 -15.67 -2.77 17.59
C SER A 77 -15.09 -1.89 16.49
N ALA A 78 -14.70 -2.47 15.35
CA ALA A 78 -14.13 -1.78 14.22
C ALA A 78 -15.15 -1.56 13.08
N ALA A 79 -16.42 -1.88 13.29
CA ALA A 79 -17.47 -1.86 12.25
C ALA A 79 -17.83 -0.47 11.67
N SER A 80 -17.18 0.62 12.08
CA SER A 80 -17.50 1.98 11.61
C SER A 80 -16.26 2.70 11.07
N GLY A 81 -15.99 2.56 9.78
CA GLY A 81 -14.92 3.30 9.11
C GLY A 81 -14.52 2.69 7.78
N TRP A 82 -13.39 3.15 7.26
CA TRP A 82 -12.81 2.59 6.05
C TRP A 82 -11.51 1.86 6.34
N TYR A 83 -11.17 0.92 5.46
CA TYR A 83 -9.97 0.09 5.50
C TYR A 83 -9.30 0.13 4.15
N ALA A 84 -8.03 0.50 4.10
CA ALA A 84 -7.24 0.37 2.88
C ALA A 84 -6.37 -0.89 2.95
N LEU A 85 -6.18 -1.55 1.82
CA LEU A 85 -5.24 -2.66 1.62
C LEU A 85 -4.36 -2.29 0.42
N GLY A 86 -3.20 -1.69 0.68
CA GLY A 86 -2.29 -1.24 -0.37
C GLY A 86 -1.33 -2.32 -0.85
N PHE A 87 -0.95 -2.26 -2.13
CA PHE A 87 0.00 -3.17 -2.80
C PHE A 87 1.26 -2.40 -3.26
N PRO A 88 2.16 -2.00 -2.36
CA PRO A 88 3.33 -1.23 -2.75
C PRO A 88 4.36 -2.14 -3.43
N ALA A 89 4.87 -1.70 -4.59
CA ALA A 89 5.89 -2.42 -5.36
C ALA A 89 7.20 -2.65 -4.58
N ASN A 90 7.47 -1.85 -3.54
CA ASN A 90 8.71 -1.84 -2.76
C ASN A 90 8.54 -2.29 -1.29
N ALA A 91 7.47 -3.02 -0.97
CA ALA A 91 7.17 -3.45 0.40
C ALA A 91 8.36 -4.06 1.16
N ASN A 92 9.05 -4.97 0.48
CA ASN A 92 10.20 -5.74 1.00
C ASN A 92 11.39 -4.88 1.41
N THR A 93 11.64 -3.76 0.72
CA THR A 93 12.83 -2.93 0.94
C THR A 93 12.59 -1.80 1.93
N CYS A 94 11.34 -1.60 2.32
CA CYS A 94 10.88 -0.31 2.82
C CYS A 94 10.15 -0.43 4.18
N ALA A 95 9.83 -1.64 4.62
CA ALA A 95 9.32 -1.89 5.98
C ALA A 95 10.40 -1.57 7.06
N PRO A 96 10.02 -0.97 8.22
CA PRO A 96 8.68 -0.51 8.63
C PRO A 96 8.39 0.98 8.31
N ASN A 97 9.36 1.71 7.76
CA ASN A 97 9.31 3.17 7.63
C ASN A 97 8.89 3.66 6.24
N CYS A 98 8.29 2.81 5.43
CA CYS A 98 7.95 3.18 4.07
C CYS A 98 6.96 4.36 4.10
N PRO A 99 7.36 5.58 3.66
CA PRO A 99 6.34 6.55 3.30
C PRO A 99 5.54 5.85 2.21
N MET A 100 4.23 5.72 2.36
CA MET A 100 3.39 5.02 1.38
C MET A 100 3.69 5.65 0.02
N ALA A 101 4.50 4.95 -0.78
CA ALA A 101 4.70 5.33 -2.16
C ALA A 101 3.33 5.25 -2.83
N PRO A 102 3.16 5.90 -3.99
CA PRO A 102 1.98 5.65 -4.79
C PRO A 102 1.76 4.14 -4.92
N ALA A 103 0.60 3.67 -4.46
CA ALA A 103 0.29 2.25 -4.46
C ALA A 103 -1.20 2.09 -4.77
N ASP A 104 -1.50 1.17 -5.67
CA ASP A 104 -2.87 0.73 -5.84
C ASP A 104 -3.32 -0.03 -4.58
N ALA A 105 -4.57 0.17 -4.20
CA ALA A 105 -5.13 -0.29 -2.95
C ALA A 105 -6.59 -0.67 -3.08
N MET A 106 -7.01 -1.62 -2.27
CA MET A 106 -8.43 -1.90 -2.05
C MET A 106 -8.90 -1.04 -0.89
N VAL A 107 -9.96 -0.26 -1.07
CA VAL A 107 -10.58 0.49 0.02
C VAL A 107 -11.94 -0.11 0.31
N ALA A 108 -12.13 -0.55 1.53
CA ALA A 108 -13.34 -1.18 2.01
C ALA A 108 -13.99 -0.25 3.04
N ASP A 109 -15.21 0.20 2.78
CA ASP A 109 -15.99 1.01 3.71
C ASP A 109 -16.98 0.09 4.45
N SER A 110 -16.78 -0.07 5.76
CA SER A 110 -17.63 -0.95 6.58
C SER A 110 -19.03 -0.39 6.81
N ALA A 111 -19.24 0.93 6.69
CA ALA A 111 -20.55 1.54 6.83
C ALA A 111 -21.42 1.30 5.59
N THR A 112 -20.83 1.34 4.39
CA THR A 112 -21.55 1.12 3.13
C THR A 112 -21.47 -0.31 2.61
N GLY A 113 -20.53 -1.11 3.13
CA GLY A 113 -20.24 -2.45 2.61
C GLY A 113 -19.56 -2.43 1.23
N VAL A 114 -19.09 -1.27 0.79
CA VAL A 114 -18.50 -1.10 -0.54
C VAL A 114 -17.00 -1.38 -0.47
N VAL A 115 -16.54 -2.25 -1.37
CA VAL A 115 -15.10 -2.42 -1.65
C VAL A 115 -14.82 -1.79 -3.00
N ALA A 116 -13.94 -0.80 -3.03
CA ALA A 116 -13.61 -0.02 -4.21
C ALA A 116 -12.09 -0.03 -4.46
N PRO A 117 -11.67 -0.01 -5.73
CA PRO A 117 -10.29 0.19 -6.10
C PRO A 117 -9.91 1.65 -5.82
N ALA A 118 -8.72 1.86 -5.27
CA ALA A 118 -8.18 3.17 -4.98
C ALA A 118 -6.69 3.22 -5.30
N ARG A 119 -6.17 4.44 -5.47
CA ARG A 119 -4.74 4.72 -5.51
C ARG A 119 -4.39 5.56 -4.29
N LEU A 120 -3.47 5.06 -3.50
CA LEU A 120 -2.86 5.79 -2.39
C LEU A 120 -1.79 6.68 -3.00
N VAL A 121 -1.83 7.97 -2.67
CA VAL A 121 -0.87 8.97 -3.18
C VAL A 121 -0.22 9.66 -1.98
N GLY A 122 0.81 9.04 -1.41
CA GLY A 122 1.56 9.60 -0.29
C GLY A 122 0.69 9.83 0.95
N TYR A 123 0.73 11.06 1.49
CA TYR A 123 -0.03 11.49 2.67
C TYR A 123 -1.40 12.12 2.31
N SER A 124 -1.96 11.80 1.14
CA SER A 124 -3.25 12.34 0.69
C SER A 124 -4.29 11.24 0.53
N ASN A 125 -5.58 11.60 0.59
CA ASN A 125 -6.69 10.66 0.55
C ASN A 125 -6.54 9.66 -0.58
N PRO A 126 -6.94 8.39 -0.37
CA PRO A 126 -7.13 7.47 -1.47
C PRO A 126 -7.94 8.17 -2.55
N ILE A 127 -7.47 8.12 -3.79
CA ILE A 127 -8.25 8.56 -4.95
C ILE A 127 -8.87 7.30 -5.54
N LYS A 128 -10.14 7.33 -5.93
CA LYS A 128 -10.74 6.18 -6.62
C LYS A 128 -9.89 5.83 -7.84
N ALA A 129 -9.40 4.60 -7.90
CA ALA A 129 -8.71 4.10 -9.07
C ALA A 129 -9.74 3.93 -10.18
N GLN A 130 -9.38 4.34 -11.39
CA GLN A 130 -10.25 4.31 -12.57
C GLN A 130 -9.80 3.25 -13.58
N ASP A 131 -8.63 2.68 -13.35
CA ASP A 131 -7.88 1.82 -14.26
C ASP A 131 -8.02 0.32 -13.93
N TRP A 132 -8.57 -0.02 -12.76
CA TRP A 132 -8.86 -1.41 -12.40
C TRP A 132 -10.09 -1.51 -11.49
N SER A 133 -10.65 -2.71 -11.38
CA SER A 133 -11.76 -3.02 -10.48
C SER A 133 -11.66 -4.46 -9.99
N PRO A 134 -12.12 -4.77 -8.77
CA PRO A 134 -12.21 -6.16 -8.34
C PRO A 134 -13.15 -6.96 -9.26
N THR A 135 -12.76 -8.19 -9.58
CA THR A 135 -13.58 -9.15 -10.32
C THR A 135 -14.84 -9.48 -9.52
N THR A 136 -14.66 -9.66 -8.22
CA THR A 136 -15.73 -9.89 -7.25
C THR A 136 -15.34 -9.25 -5.92
N SER A 137 -16.32 -8.79 -5.16
CA SER A 137 -16.09 -8.24 -3.82
C SER A 137 -17.36 -8.29 -3.01
N GLY A 138 -17.22 -8.24 -1.68
CA GLY A 138 -18.37 -8.14 -0.82
C GLY A 138 -18.01 -7.98 0.64
N THR A 139 -19.06 -7.87 1.45
CA THR A 139 -18.97 -7.85 2.90
C THR A 139 -19.98 -8.82 3.48
N SER A 140 -19.63 -9.47 4.58
CA SER A 140 -20.54 -10.28 5.37
C SER A 140 -20.28 -10.07 6.86
N SER A 141 -21.27 -10.34 7.69
CA SER A 141 -21.05 -10.53 9.12
C SER A 141 -20.77 -12.00 9.39
N LEU A 142 -19.83 -12.27 10.30
CA LEU A 142 -19.57 -13.59 10.84
C LEU A 142 -20.24 -13.72 12.22
N ASP A 143 -20.43 -14.96 12.67
CA ASP A 143 -20.89 -15.22 14.03
C ASP A 143 -19.91 -14.60 15.04
N GLY A 144 -20.43 -14.01 16.12
CA GLY A 144 -19.62 -13.29 17.11
C GLY A 144 -19.41 -11.80 16.80
N GLY A 145 -20.10 -11.26 15.80
CA GLY A 145 -20.12 -9.82 15.50
C GLY A 145 -18.95 -9.33 14.67
N GLN A 146 -18.09 -10.23 14.18
CA GLN A 146 -17.02 -9.84 13.27
C GLN A 146 -17.58 -9.49 11.89
N HIS A 147 -16.84 -8.66 11.16
CA HIS A 147 -17.14 -8.30 9.79
C HIS A 147 -16.04 -8.84 8.89
N VAL A 148 -16.41 -9.55 7.84
CA VAL A 148 -15.51 -9.94 6.76
C VAL A 148 -15.74 -9.04 5.57
N MET A 149 -14.66 -8.50 5.04
CA MET A 149 -14.64 -7.74 3.79
C MET A 149 -13.70 -8.46 2.86
N TRP A 150 -14.11 -8.73 1.64
CA TRP A 150 -13.31 -9.52 0.72
C TRP A 150 -13.37 -8.98 -0.69
N ALA A 151 -12.34 -9.29 -1.46
CA ALA A 151 -12.33 -9.08 -2.88
C ALA A 151 -11.37 -10.02 -3.60
N THR A 152 -11.72 -10.34 -4.83
CA THR A 152 -10.87 -11.03 -5.79
C THR A 152 -10.50 -10.05 -6.89
N VAL A 153 -9.20 -9.95 -7.17
CA VAL A 153 -8.64 -9.08 -8.20
C VAL A 153 -7.89 -9.92 -9.22
N GLU A 154 -7.97 -9.53 -10.49
CA GLU A 154 -7.11 -10.09 -11.52
C GLU A 154 -5.71 -9.48 -11.38
N ILE A 155 -4.70 -10.33 -11.19
CA ILE A 155 -3.31 -9.92 -10.97
C ILE A 155 -2.82 -8.99 -12.08
N ALA A 156 -3.16 -9.30 -13.34
CA ALA A 156 -2.77 -8.52 -14.50
C ALA A 156 -3.46 -7.14 -14.57
N SER A 157 -4.58 -6.94 -13.87
CA SER A 157 -5.31 -5.67 -13.86
C SER A 157 -4.71 -4.65 -12.90
N VAL A 158 -3.91 -5.08 -11.92
CA VAL A 158 -3.28 -4.22 -10.92
C VAL A 158 -1.78 -4.11 -11.25
N PRO A 159 -1.29 -3.00 -11.83
CA PRO A 159 0.08 -2.90 -12.35
C PRO A 159 1.19 -3.25 -11.35
N GLU A 160 1.05 -2.81 -10.10
CA GLU A 160 2.01 -3.09 -9.03
C GLU A 160 2.00 -4.57 -8.63
N LEU A 161 0.83 -5.20 -8.62
CA LEU A 161 0.67 -6.62 -8.33
C LEU A 161 1.25 -7.47 -9.46
N ALA A 162 0.94 -7.12 -10.71
CA ALA A 162 1.51 -7.76 -11.90
C ALA A 162 3.04 -7.67 -11.91
N SER A 163 3.59 -6.49 -11.58
CA SER A 163 5.03 -6.27 -11.50
C SER A 163 5.67 -7.08 -10.36
N SER A 164 5.04 -7.10 -9.18
CA SER A 164 5.51 -7.89 -8.04
C SER A 164 5.56 -9.40 -8.34
N MET A 165 4.53 -9.92 -9.02
CA MET A 165 4.46 -11.31 -9.45
C MET A 165 5.47 -11.65 -10.56
N ALA A 166 5.80 -10.69 -11.42
CA ALA A 166 6.79 -10.86 -12.49
C ALA A 166 8.24 -10.87 -11.99
N GLU A 167 8.54 -10.16 -10.89
CA GLU A 167 9.91 -10.00 -10.34
C GLU A 167 10.48 -11.24 -9.60
N SER A 168 9.93 -12.44 -9.85
CA SER A 168 10.31 -13.76 -9.32
C SER A 168 9.82 -14.09 -7.90
N ALA A 169 9.70 -15.40 -7.62
CA ALA A 169 8.94 -16.05 -6.54
C ALA A 169 9.33 -15.71 -5.07
N SER A 170 10.18 -14.71 -4.86
CA SER A 170 10.56 -14.18 -3.55
C SER A 170 10.05 -12.77 -3.30
N SER A 171 9.33 -12.17 -4.25
CA SER A 171 8.66 -10.89 -4.04
C SER A 171 7.67 -11.01 -2.89
N SER A 172 7.92 -10.24 -1.83
CA SER A 172 6.93 -10.12 -0.77
C SER A 172 5.95 -9.02 -1.13
N MET A 173 4.67 -9.34 -1.24
CA MET A 173 3.65 -8.30 -1.32
C MET A 173 3.52 -7.64 0.05
N GLY A 174 3.63 -6.32 0.12
CA GLY A 174 3.27 -5.60 1.34
C GLY A 174 1.77 -5.49 1.40
N VAL A 175 1.15 -5.91 2.48
CA VAL A 175 -0.18 -5.45 2.81
C VAL A 175 -0.02 -4.31 3.79
N LEU A 176 -0.37 -3.11 3.33
CA LEU A 176 -0.51 -1.93 4.16
C LEU A 176 -1.98 -1.77 4.53
N TRP A 177 -2.28 -1.67 5.83
CA TRP A 177 -3.61 -1.31 6.29
C TRP A 177 -3.64 0.00 7.06
N ALA A 178 -4.80 0.63 7.02
CA ALA A 178 -5.13 1.83 7.78
C ALA A 178 -6.63 1.85 8.08
N TYR A 179 -7.01 2.52 9.17
CA TYR A 179 -8.39 2.70 9.59
C TYR A 179 -8.66 4.15 9.98
N GLY A 180 -9.81 4.66 9.57
CA GLY A 180 -10.31 5.96 10.01
C GLY A 180 -11.84 6.02 10.01
N PRO A 181 -12.45 6.90 10.84
CA PRO A 181 -13.89 7.15 10.78
C PRO A 181 -14.26 7.94 9.52
N GLY A 182 -15.49 7.75 9.03
CA GLY A 182 -16.04 8.48 7.87
C GLY A 182 -15.79 7.81 6.52
N ASP A 183 -15.99 8.56 5.43
CA ASP A 183 -15.68 8.12 4.06
C ASP A 183 -14.16 8.25 3.81
N ALA A 184 -13.52 7.18 3.34
CA ALA A 184 -12.09 7.15 3.01
C ALA A 184 -11.64 8.26 2.07
N PHE A 185 -12.51 8.60 1.11
CA PHE A 185 -12.25 9.55 0.05
C PHE A 185 -12.42 11.00 0.53
N ASP A 186 -13.27 11.23 1.54
CA ASP A 186 -13.57 12.56 2.07
C ASP A 186 -12.79 12.89 3.36
N ALA A 187 -12.44 11.91 4.19
CA ALA A 187 -12.05 12.13 5.59
C ALA A 187 -10.63 12.66 5.84
N GLY A 188 -9.74 12.73 4.84
CA GLY A 188 -8.39 13.26 5.07
C GLY A 188 -7.43 12.23 5.64
N PHE A 189 -6.21 12.12 5.10
CA PHE A 189 -5.13 11.25 5.60
C PHE A 189 -4.64 11.60 7.03
N GLY A 190 -5.19 12.63 7.68
CA GLY A 190 -4.87 13.01 9.06
C GLY A 190 -5.13 11.89 10.09
N ALA A 191 -5.92 10.86 9.74
CA ALA A 191 -6.20 9.71 10.60
C ALA A 191 -5.10 8.62 10.61
N TYR A 192 -4.12 8.66 9.69
CA TYR A 192 -3.12 7.60 9.50
C TYR A 192 -1.98 7.60 10.52
N HIS A 193 -1.87 8.65 11.32
CA HIS A 193 -0.72 8.87 12.19
C HIS A 193 -1.02 8.35 13.60
N ASN A 194 -0.58 7.12 13.87
CA ASN A 194 0.19 6.72 15.08
C ASN A 194 -0.17 5.37 15.71
N ARG A 195 -1.21 4.62 15.28
CA ARG A 195 -1.55 3.33 15.94
C ARG A 195 -2.07 2.17 15.08
N ASN A 196 -2.49 2.40 13.83
CA ASN A 196 -3.23 1.40 13.06
C ASN A 196 -2.63 1.14 11.68
N LYS A 197 -1.31 0.94 11.62
CA LYS A 197 -0.64 0.53 10.38
C LYS A 197 0.23 -0.67 10.65
N GLY A 198 0.42 -1.48 9.63
CA GLY A 198 1.54 -2.39 9.58
C GLY A 198 1.80 -2.80 8.14
N VAL A 199 2.89 -3.55 7.98
CA VAL A 199 3.29 -4.12 6.71
C VAL A 199 3.40 -5.61 6.92
N ILE A 200 2.63 -6.36 6.15
CA ILE A 200 2.77 -7.81 6.09
C ILE A 200 3.37 -8.15 4.74
N SER A 201 4.48 -8.86 4.75
CA SER A 201 5.10 -9.44 3.56
C SER A 201 4.42 -10.77 3.22
N LEU A 202 3.61 -10.82 2.15
CA LEU A 202 3.03 -12.07 1.65
C LEU A 202 4.05 -12.78 0.76
N PRO A 203 4.48 -14.01 1.07
CA PRO A 203 5.32 -14.79 0.18
C PRO A 203 4.54 -15.16 -1.08
N LEU A 204 4.87 -14.52 -2.21
CA LEU A 204 4.32 -14.86 -3.52
C LEU A 204 5.23 -15.86 -4.21
N GLY A 205 5.08 -17.14 -3.89
CA GLY A 205 5.89 -18.20 -4.48
C GLY A 205 5.36 -19.59 -4.18
N GLY A 206 4.84 -20.25 -5.22
CA GLY A 206 4.32 -21.61 -5.20
C GLY A 206 5.40 -22.65 -4.90
N SER A 207 5.75 -22.80 -3.64
CA SER A 207 6.43 -23.99 -3.14
C SER A 207 5.69 -24.44 -1.91
N ASP A 208 4.82 -25.41 -2.12
CA ASP A 208 4.03 -26.13 -1.13
C ASP A 208 4.81 -26.25 0.18
N GLY A 209 4.40 -25.48 1.18
CA GLY A 209 4.93 -25.58 2.54
C GLY A 209 4.73 -27.00 3.05
N GLY A 210 5.80 -27.79 3.05
CA GLY A 210 5.75 -29.19 3.44
C GLY A 210 7.08 -29.93 3.29
N GLY A 211 8.20 -29.30 3.65
CA GLY A 211 9.48 -30.00 3.63
C GLY A 211 10.49 -29.36 4.56
N GLY A 212 10.69 -29.96 5.73
CA GLY A 212 11.93 -29.82 6.51
C GLY A 212 13.14 -30.46 5.80
N GLY A 213 13.24 -30.29 4.48
CA GLY A 213 14.47 -30.52 3.76
C GLY A 213 15.41 -29.39 4.15
N THR A 214 16.53 -29.73 4.76
CA THR A 214 17.68 -28.83 4.87
C THR A 214 17.81 -28.10 3.54
N ALA A 215 17.71 -26.77 3.56
CA ALA A 215 18.01 -25.95 2.39
C ALA A 215 19.27 -26.54 1.73
N PRO A 216 19.29 -26.78 0.41
CA PRO A 216 20.51 -27.18 -0.28
C PRO A 216 21.63 -26.29 0.23
N ALA A 217 22.72 -26.90 0.70
CA ALA A 217 23.88 -26.14 1.17
C ALA A 217 24.15 -25.05 0.14
N PRO A 218 24.22 -23.77 0.56
CA PRO A 218 24.27 -22.66 -0.37
C PRO A 218 25.36 -22.97 -1.40
N SER A 219 24.97 -22.96 -2.67
CA SER A 219 25.94 -23.09 -3.76
C SER A 219 27.08 -22.11 -3.46
N PRO A 220 28.36 -22.53 -3.53
CA PRO A 220 29.48 -21.67 -3.20
C PRO A 220 29.27 -20.30 -3.83
N ALA A 221 29.38 -19.24 -3.01
CA ALA A 221 29.19 -17.89 -3.50
C ALA A 221 30.04 -17.72 -4.78
N PRO A 222 29.44 -17.30 -5.91
CA PRO A 222 30.21 -17.06 -7.13
C PRO A 222 31.36 -16.12 -6.78
N VAL A 223 32.56 -16.47 -7.25
CA VAL A 223 33.76 -15.63 -7.09
C VAL A 223 33.37 -14.22 -7.51
N PRO A 224 33.57 -13.19 -6.65
CA PRO A 224 33.22 -11.82 -7.00
C PRO A 224 33.76 -11.48 -8.38
N ALA A 225 32.87 -11.09 -9.28
CA ALA A 225 33.27 -10.59 -10.58
C ALA A 225 34.27 -9.43 -10.36
N PRO A 226 35.32 -9.31 -11.19
CA PRO A 226 36.24 -8.19 -11.10
C PRO A 226 35.45 -6.88 -11.11
N SER A 227 35.81 -5.97 -10.18
CA SER A 227 35.16 -4.67 -10.06
C SER A 227 35.11 -4.01 -11.44
N PRO A 228 33.93 -3.56 -11.90
CA PRO A 228 33.84 -2.84 -13.16
C PRO A 228 34.78 -1.63 -13.12
N SER A 229 35.52 -1.44 -14.21
CA SER A 229 36.30 -0.22 -14.41
C SER A 229 35.38 0.99 -14.24
N PRO A 230 35.82 2.07 -13.55
CA PRO A 230 35.00 3.26 -13.39
C PRO A 230 34.54 3.75 -14.76
N SER A 231 33.23 3.99 -14.90
CA SER A 231 32.68 4.62 -16.09
C SER A 231 33.32 5.99 -16.29
N PRO A 232 33.63 6.39 -17.53
CA PRO A 232 34.08 7.74 -17.81
C PRO A 232 33.03 8.75 -17.30
N PRO A 233 33.46 9.94 -16.85
CA PRO A 233 32.54 11.00 -16.46
C PRO A 233 31.60 11.32 -17.62
N PRO A 234 30.31 11.63 -17.35
CA PRO A 234 29.38 12.02 -18.39
C PRO A 234 29.89 13.28 -19.11
N PRO A 235 29.63 13.41 -20.43
CA PRO A 235 29.95 14.64 -21.15
C PRO A 235 29.21 15.82 -20.50
N PRO A 236 29.77 17.04 -20.57
CA PRO A 236 29.09 18.23 -20.07
C PRO A 236 27.73 18.40 -20.77
N PRO A 237 26.71 18.91 -20.07
CA PRO A 237 25.42 19.19 -20.67
C PRO A 237 25.58 20.18 -21.83
N PRO A 238 24.78 20.04 -22.91
CA PRO A 238 24.78 21.02 -23.98
C PRO A 238 24.39 22.41 -23.44
N PRO A 239 24.91 23.49 -24.02
CA PRO A 239 24.50 24.84 -23.65
C PRO A 239 22.98 25.00 -23.86
N PRO A 240 22.29 25.77 -22.99
CA PRO A 240 20.87 26.02 -23.15
C PRO A 240 20.61 26.67 -24.53
N PRO A 241 19.48 26.35 -25.18
CA PRO A 241 19.10 27.00 -26.41
C PRO A 241 18.92 28.52 -26.18
N PRO A 242 19.20 29.37 -27.18
CA PRO A 242 18.95 30.79 -27.08
C PRO A 242 17.46 31.05 -26.79
N PRO A 243 17.13 32.12 -26.02
CA PRO A 243 15.75 32.47 -25.77
C PRO A 243 15.02 32.73 -27.10
N PRO A 244 13.73 32.36 -27.21
CA PRO A 244 12.95 32.67 -28.39
C PRO A 244 12.86 34.20 -28.59
N PRO A 245 12.77 34.68 -29.85
CA PRO A 245 12.52 36.10 -30.13
C PRO A 245 11.26 36.56 -29.38
N SER A 246 11.29 37.80 -28.87
CA SER A 246 10.09 38.41 -28.29
C SER A 246 8.96 38.42 -29.31
N ALA A 247 7.75 38.05 -28.88
CA ALA A 247 6.57 38.16 -29.72
C ALA A 247 6.37 39.62 -30.17
N PRO A 248 5.92 39.86 -31.42
CA PRO A 248 5.57 41.20 -31.86
C PRO A 248 4.44 41.76 -30.97
N PRO A 249 4.42 43.09 -30.75
CA PRO A 249 3.34 43.73 -30.02
C PRO A 249 1.99 43.43 -30.68
N PRO A 250 0.90 43.29 -29.91
CA PRO A 250 -0.42 43.10 -30.47
C PRO A 250 -0.79 44.29 -31.37
N PRO A 251 -1.58 44.07 -32.44
CA PRO A 251 -2.06 45.16 -33.26
C PRO A 251 -2.91 46.12 -32.41
N PRO A 252 -2.96 47.42 -32.77
CA PRO A 252 -3.85 48.38 -32.12
C PRO A 252 -5.29 47.86 -32.15
N SER A 253 -6.01 48.03 -31.05
CA SER A 253 -7.45 47.74 -30.99
C SER A 253 -8.17 48.53 -32.10
N ALA A 254 -9.10 47.88 -32.79
CA ALA A 254 -9.96 48.56 -33.75
C ALA A 254 -10.72 49.70 -33.04
N PRO A 255 -10.93 50.85 -33.70
CA PRO A 255 -11.75 51.91 -33.16
C PRO A 255 -13.18 51.39 -32.89
N PRO A 256 -13.84 51.87 -31.83
CA PRO A 256 -15.21 51.49 -31.54
C PRO A 256 -16.12 51.81 -32.74
N PRO A 257 -17.14 50.97 -33.01
CA PRO A 257 -18.10 51.26 -34.05
C PRO A 257 -18.80 52.60 -33.77
N PRO A 258 -19.15 53.38 -34.80
CA PRO A 258 -19.91 54.60 -34.63
C PRO A 258 -21.25 54.30 -33.93
N PRO A 259 -21.78 55.22 -33.10
CA PRO A 259 -23.10 55.08 -32.51
C PRO A 259 -24.15 54.82 -33.59
N SER A 260 -24.98 53.80 -33.40
CA SER A 260 -26.15 53.58 -34.26
C SER A 260 -27.06 54.81 -34.19
N ALA A 261 -27.51 55.29 -35.35
CA ALA A 261 -28.50 56.36 -35.40
C ALA A 261 -29.79 55.91 -34.70
N PRO A 262 -30.43 56.79 -33.89
CA PRO A 262 -31.70 56.47 -33.25
C PRO A 262 -32.80 56.23 -34.29
N PRO A 263 -33.75 55.31 -34.00
CA PRO A 263 -34.90 55.03 -34.87
C PRO A 263 -35.89 56.21 -34.96
#